data_AF-I3SGT3-F1
#
_entry.id   AF-I3SGT3-F1
#
_cell.length_a   1.000
_cell.length_b   1.000
_cell.length_c   1.000
_cell.angle_alpha   90.00
_cell.angle_beta   90.00
_cell.angle_gamma   90.00
#
_symmetry.space_group_name_H-M   'P 1'
#
loop_
_entity.id
_entity.type
_entity.pdbx_description
1 polymer ?
#
loop_
_entity_poly.entity_id
_entity_poly.type
_entity_poly.pdbx_seq_one_letter_code
_entity_poly.pdbx_strand_id
1 'polypeptide(L)'
;MDSDSTVSSLIMMDEDLHPHQFSSSTTSKLHSNGTPTSTSVHELLECPVCTNSMYPPIHQCHNGHTLCSTCKTRVHNRCPTCRQELGDIRCLALEKIAESLELPCRYTSVGCPEIFPYYSKLKHESICNFRPYNCLYAGSDCSVVGDISQLVAHLRDDHRVDMHSGCTFNHRYVKSNPMEVENATWMLTVFHCFGQYFCLHFEAFQLGMAPVYMAFLRFMGDERDARSYSYSLEVGGSGRKLIYEGSPRSIRDSHKKVRDSHDGLIIYRNMALFFSGGDRKELKLRVTGRIWKEQQNPEGGVCIPNLCS
;
A
#
# COMPACT_ATOMS: atom_id res chain seq x y z
N MET A 1 43.92 -26.22 -55.40
CA MET A 1 43.69 -24.84 -55.86
C MET A 1 43.00 -24.11 -54.73
N ASP A 2 43.63 -24.07 -53.54
CA ASP A 2 44.71 -23.13 -53.16
C ASP A 2 44.15 -21.70 -53.22
N SER A 3 44.08 -20.92 -52.15
CA SER A 3 45.12 -20.74 -51.13
C SER A 3 44.61 -20.05 -49.85
N ASP A 4 45.08 -20.59 -48.72
CA ASP A 4 45.40 -20.00 -47.41
C ASP A 4 46.01 -18.57 -47.53
N SER A 5 46.09 -17.65 -46.56
CA SER A 5 46.31 -17.70 -45.09
C SER A 5 46.27 -16.21 -44.61
N THR A 6 45.98 -15.84 -43.36
CA THR A 6 46.93 -15.92 -42.26
C THR A 6 46.27 -15.76 -40.89
N VAL A 7 46.73 -16.63 -40.01
CA VAL A 7 46.50 -16.78 -38.58
C VAL A 7 47.46 -15.88 -37.79
N SER A 8 47.06 -15.45 -36.60
CA SER A 8 48.00 -15.44 -35.47
C SER A 8 47.31 -16.03 -34.24
N SER A 9 47.77 -17.22 -33.88
CA SER A 9 47.48 -17.94 -32.66
C SER A 9 48.73 -17.89 -31.79
N LEU A 10 48.55 -17.80 -30.48
CA LEU A 10 49.45 -18.46 -29.53
C LEU A 10 48.60 -19.38 -28.66
N ILE A 11 48.86 -20.68 -28.84
CA ILE A 11 48.45 -21.84 -28.05
C ILE A 11 49.67 -22.14 -27.13
N MET A 12 49.57 -22.62 -25.89
CA MET A 12 49.53 -24.04 -25.48
C MET A 12 49.45 -24.08 -23.93
N MET A 13 48.45 -24.75 -23.33
CA MET A 13 48.46 -26.13 -22.75
C MET A 13 49.29 -26.22 -21.44
N ASP A 14 48.99 -27.01 -20.41
CA ASP A 14 47.83 -27.70 -19.81
C ASP A 14 48.40 -28.31 -18.49
N GLU A 15 47.54 -28.94 -17.69
CA GLU A 15 47.76 -29.96 -16.65
C GLU A 15 47.85 -29.60 -15.15
N ASP A 16 47.03 -30.42 -14.47
CA ASP A 16 46.61 -30.51 -13.09
C ASP A 16 47.70 -30.87 -12.05
N LEU A 17 47.49 -30.42 -10.81
CA LEU A 17 47.68 -31.27 -9.61
C LEU A 17 46.98 -30.70 -8.36
N HIS A 18 45.94 -31.38 -7.88
CA HIS A 18 45.47 -31.38 -6.47
C HIS A 18 46.27 -32.46 -5.68
N PRO A 19 46.12 -32.68 -4.36
CA PRO A 19 45.57 -31.90 -3.24
C PRO A 19 46.50 -31.93 -1.98
N HIS A 20 46.18 -31.17 -0.92
CA HIS A 20 46.61 -31.55 0.44
C HIS A 20 45.48 -31.42 1.47
N GLN A 21 45.23 -32.56 2.11
CA GLN A 21 44.33 -32.84 3.23
C GLN A 21 44.80 -32.18 4.53
N PHE A 22 43.85 -31.88 5.42
CA PHE A 22 43.99 -32.29 6.82
C PHE A 22 42.64 -32.75 7.38
N SER A 23 42.63 -34.00 7.82
CA SER A 23 41.53 -34.71 8.48
C SER A 23 41.38 -34.26 9.94
N SER A 24 40.17 -34.30 10.51
CA SER A 24 39.86 -35.18 11.65
C SER A 24 38.47 -34.94 12.26
N SER A 25 37.88 -36.07 12.66
CA SER A 25 36.99 -36.28 13.82
C SER A 25 35.57 -35.71 13.81
N THR A 26 34.65 -36.64 13.57
CA THR A 26 33.42 -36.86 14.35
C THR A 26 33.60 -36.53 15.83
N THR A 27 32.82 -35.56 16.33
CA THR A 27 32.38 -35.55 17.73
C THR A 27 30.92 -35.11 17.79
N SER A 28 30.06 -36.07 18.13
CA SER A 28 28.78 -35.86 18.78
C SER A 28 28.94 -34.89 19.95
N LYS A 29 28.23 -33.76 19.91
CA LYS A 29 27.93 -32.98 21.11
C LYS A 29 26.42 -32.78 21.19
N LEU A 30 25.76 -33.74 21.84
CA LEU A 30 24.69 -33.37 22.76
C LEU A 30 25.26 -32.30 23.69
N HIS A 31 24.68 -31.11 23.66
CA HIS A 31 24.57 -30.27 24.84
C HIS A 31 23.13 -29.79 24.87
N SER A 32 22.33 -30.56 25.61
CA SER A 32 21.24 -29.99 26.39
C SER A 32 21.82 -28.87 27.24
N ASN A 33 21.38 -27.65 27.00
CA ASN A 33 21.18 -26.68 28.06
C ASN A 33 19.79 -26.11 27.82
N GLY A 34 18.81 -26.83 28.36
CA GLY A 34 17.49 -26.29 28.59
C GLY A 34 17.61 -25.20 29.63
N THR A 35 17.71 -23.96 29.18
CA THR A 35 17.00 -22.89 29.86
C THR A 35 15.51 -23.21 29.65
N PRO A 36 14.70 -23.38 30.70
CA PRO A 36 13.27 -23.21 30.51
C PRO A 36 13.11 -21.74 30.15
N THR A 37 13.08 -21.43 28.85
CA THR A 37 12.52 -20.15 28.42
C THR A 37 11.12 -20.16 29.01
N SER A 38 10.89 -19.37 30.04
CA SER A 38 9.55 -19.11 30.55
C SER A 38 8.79 -18.57 29.35
N THR A 39 8.09 -19.45 28.64
CA THR A 39 7.34 -19.11 27.43
C THR A 39 6.36 -18.05 27.90
N SER A 40 6.58 -16.81 27.47
CA SER A 40 5.70 -15.72 27.85
C SER A 40 4.29 -16.12 27.40
N VAL A 41 3.27 -15.84 28.21
CA VAL A 41 1.88 -16.15 27.84
C VAL A 41 1.52 -15.49 26.48
N HIS A 42 2.23 -14.43 26.10
CA HIS A 42 2.14 -13.79 24.78
C HIS A 42 2.55 -14.71 23.61
N GLU A 43 3.58 -15.55 23.78
CA GLU A 43 4.06 -16.47 22.74
C GLU A 43 3.05 -17.59 22.49
N LEU A 44 2.33 -18.03 23.52
CA LEU A 44 1.26 -19.02 23.39
C LEU A 44 0.07 -18.50 22.57
N LEU A 45 -0.09 -17.19 22.46
CA LEU A 45 -1.10 -16.54 21.62
C LEU A 45 -0.63 -16.27 20.20
N GLU A 46 0.62 -16.56 19.86
CA GLU A 46 1.12 -16.37 18.51
C GLU A 46 0.74 -17.56 17.61
N CYS A 47 0.16 -17.28 16.44
CA CYS A 47 -0.18 -18.33 15.50
C CYS A 47 1.12 -18.89 14.86
N PRO A 48 1.39 -20.21 14.93
CA PRO A 48 2.63 -20.79 14.39
C PRO A 48 2.74 -20.72 12.87
N VAL A 49 1.69 -20.30 12.15
CA VAL A 49 1.66 -20.21 10.68
C VAL A 49 1.85 -18.78 10.19
N CYS A 50 1.23 -17.80 10.83
CA CYS A 50 1.25 -16.41 10.37
C CYS A 50 1.93 -15.44 11.34
N THR A 51 2.43 -15.94 12.47
CA THR A 51 3.15 -15.19 13.51
C THR A 51 2.39 -13.97 14.05
N ASN A 52 1.07 -13.91 13.81
CA ASN A 52 0.20 -12.88 14.36
C ASN A 52 -0.47 -13.41 15.63
N SER A 53 -0.82 -12.50 16.54
CA SER A 53 -1.66 -12.83 17.69
C SER A 53 -2.99 -13.47 17.23
N MET A 54 -3.34 -14.60 17.83
CA MET A 54 -4.59 -15.31 17.59
C MET A 54 -5.74 -14.59 18.29
N TYR A 55 -6.91 -14.58 17.65
CA TYR A 55 -8.16 -14.03 18.15
C TYR A 55 -9.29 -15.06 18.06
N PRO A 56 -10.32 -15.01 18.93
CA PRO A 56 -11.44 -15.94 18.87
C PRO A 56 -12.10 -15.93 17.47
N PRO A 57 -12.47 -17.10 16.92
CA PRO A 57 -12.25 -18.43 17.48
C PRO A 57 -10.79 -18.91 17.33
N ILE A 58 -10.16 -19.26 18.44
CA ILE A 58 -8.84 -19.90 18.44
C ILE A 58 -9.07 -21.40 18.32
N HIS A 59 -8.65 -22.00 17.21
CA HIS A 59 -8.86 -23.41 16.94
C HIS A 59 -7.75 -24.25 17.55
N GLN A 60 -8.10 -25.45 18.01
CA GLN A 60 -7.18 -26.39 18.64
C GLN A 60 -7.36 -27.78 18.03
N CYS A 61 -6.27 -28.48 17.69
CA CYS A 61 -6.37 -29.90 17.32
C CYS A 61 -6.53 -30.80 18.57
N HIS A 62 -6.89 -32.07 18.37
CA HIS A 62 -7.01 -33.05 19.45
C HIS A 62 -5.76 -33.19 20.34
N ASN A 63 -4.57 -32.88 19.82
CA ASN A 63 -3.31 -32.92 20.55
C ASN A 63 -2.92 -31.60 21.24
N GLY A 64 -3.77 -30.57 21.20
CA GLY A 64 -3.52 -29.31 21.92
C GLY A 64 -2.90 -28.16 21.13
N HIS A 65 -2.41 -28.38 19.90
CA HIS A 65 -1.83 -27.29 19.09
C HIS A 65 -2.90 -26.32 18.59
N THR A 66 -2.62 -25.02 18.68
CA THR A 66 -3.55 -23.93 18.39
C THR A 66 -3.25 -23.20 17.08
N LEU A 67 -4.28 -22.64 16.44
CA LEU A 67 -4.22 -21.84 15.22
C LEU A 67 -5.32 -20.76 15.19
N CYS A 68 -5.07 -19.65 14.50
CA CYS A 68 -6.13 -18.70 14.15
C CYS A 68 -7.03 -19.24 13.02
N SER A 69 -8.25 -18.70 12.91
CA SER A 69 -9.24 -19.09 11.91
C SER A 69 -8.72 -18.96 10.48
N THR A 70 -8.04 -17.86 10.14
CA THR A 70 -7.47 -17.65 8.80
C THR A 70 -6.46 -18.74 8.43
N CYS A 71 -5.64 -19.17 9.38
CA CYS A 71 -4.62 -20.18 9.12
C CYS A 71 -5.22 -21.58 9.05
N LYS A 72 -6.26 -21.91 9.83
CA LYS A 72 -7.01 -23.17 9.71
C LYS A 72 -7.50 -23.41 8.27
N THR A 73 -8.04 -22.38 7.62
CA THR A 73 -8.47 -22.44 6.22
C THR A 73 -7.29 -22.62 5.26
N ARG A 74 -6.19 -21.86 5.46
CA ARG A 74 -4.98 -21.95 4.62
C ARG A 74 -4.30 -23.32 4.67
N VAL A 75 -4.35 -24.00 5.80
CA VAL A 75 -3.75 -25.34 5.97
C VAL A 75 -4.76 -26.47 5.72
N HIS A 76 -5.91 -26.17 5.11
CA HIS A 76 -6.94 -27.14 4.74
C HIS A 76 -7.35 -28.07 5.89
N ASN A 77 -7.63 -27.50 7.06
CA ASN A 77 -8.08 -28.23 8.26
C ASN A 77 -7.09 -29.28 8.80
N ARG A 78 -5.79 -29.18 8.46
CA ARG A 78 -4.73 -30.06 8.99
C ARG A 78 -3.76 -29.29 9.88
N CYS A 79 -3.49 -29.82 11.07
CA CYS A 79 -2.54 -29.22 12.00
C CYS A 79 -1.12 -29.21 11.39
N PRO A 80 -0.44 -28.05 11.28
CA PRO A 80 0.90 -27.98 10.72
C PRO A 80 1.94 -28.68 11.61
N THR A 81 1.67 -28.79 12.92
CA THR A 81 2.60 -29.39 13.89
C THR A 81 2.51 -30.92 13.92
N CYS A 82 1.32 -31.48 14.14
CA CYS A 82 1.14 -32.94 14.30
C CYS A 82 0.46 -33.63 13.11
N ARG A 83 0.09 -32.89 12.05
CA ARG A 83 -0.56 -33.38 10.82
C ARG A 83 -1.94 -34.02 10.99
N GLN A 84 -2.49 -34.00 12.20
CA GLN A 84 -3.86 -34.45 12.51
C GLN A 84 -4.91 -33.44 12.05
N GLU A 85 -6.15 -33.91 11.91
CA GLU A 85 -7.29 -33.04 11.59
C GLU A 85 -7.58 -32.05 12.75
N LEU A 86 -7.78 -30.78 12.40
CA LEU A 86 -8.05 -29.70 13.37
C LEU A 86 -9.49 -29.71 13.89
N GLY A 87 -10.42 -30.40 13.22
CA GLY A 87 -11.83 -30.43 13.61
C GLY A 87 -12.43 -29.03 13.79
N ASP A 88 -13.47 -28.90 14.61
CA ASP A 88 -14.02 -27.61 15.02
C ASP A 88 -13.91 -27.36 16.53
N ILE A 89 -12.78 -27.78 17.11
CA ILE A 89 -12.50 -27.59 18.53
C ILE A 89 -11.89 -26.20 18.73
N ARG A 90 -12.45 -25.45 19.71
CA ARG A 90 -11.93 -24.13 20.12
C ARG A 90 -11.18 -24.23 21.43
N CYS A 91 -10.06 -23.51 21.53
CA CYS A 91 -9.30 -23.37 22.77
C CYS A 91 -9.90 -22.29 23.67
N LEU A 92 -11.06 -22.55 24.26
CA LEU A 92 -11.76 -21.58 25.11
C LEU A 92 -10.91 -21.11 26.32
N ALA A 93 -10.03 -21.99 26.82
CA ALA A 93 -9.09 -21.65 27.88
C ALA A 93 -8.10 -20.56 27.43
N LEU A 94 -7.51 -20.70 26.25
CA LEU A 94 -6.58 -19.70 25.72
C LEU A 94 -7.30 -18.40 25.34
N GLU A 95 -8.52 -18.50 24.80
CA GLU A 95 -9.37 -17.32 24.57
C GLU A 95 -9.61 -16.56 25.88
N LYS A 96 -9.92 -17.27 26.99
CA LYS A 96 -10.17 -16.67 28.30
C LYS A 96 -8.92 -16.03 28.92
N ILE A 97 -7.78 -16.70 28.79
CA ILE A 97 -6.48 -16.17 29.25
C ILE A 97 -6.13 -14.91 28.45
N ALA A 98 -6.40 -14.89 27.15
CA ALA A 98 -6.11 -13.74 26.31
C ALA A 98 -6.83 -12.47 26.78
N GLU A 99 -8.06 -12.59 27.29
CA GLU A 99 -8.85 -11.43 27.77
C GLU A 99 -8.17 -10.65 28.89
N SER A 100 -7.33 -11.29 29.70
CA SER A 100 -6.61 -10.64 30.80
C SER A 100 -5.24 -10.07 30.41
N LEU A 101 -4.87 -10.16 29.13
CA LEU A 101 -3.56 -9.72 28.66
C LEU A 101 -3.61 -8.36 27.98
N GLU A 102 -2.50 -7.66 28.11
CA GLU A 102 -2.16 -6.52 27.27
C GLU A 102 -1.10 -6.96 26.26
N LEU A 103 -1.29 -6.62 24.99
CA LEU A 103 -0.43 -7.04 23.90
C LEU A 103 0.19 -5.82 23.21
N PRO A 104 1.47 -5.86 22.84
CA PRO A 104 2.07 -4.83 22.01
C PRO A 104 1.41 -4.82 20.63
N CYS A 105 1.37 -3.65 20.00
CA CYS A 105 0.94 -3.49 18.61
C CYS A 105 1.79 -4.37 17.67
N ARG A 106 1.19 -5.01 16.65
CA ARG A 106 1.95 -5.78 15.65
C ARG A 106 3.00 -4.95 14.90
N TYR A 107 2.86 -3.62 14.90
CA TYR A 107 3.77 -2.70 14.23
C TYR A 107 4.89 -2.18 15.16
N THR A 108 5.12 -2.83 16.31
CA THR A 108 6.24 -2.48 17.20
C THR A 108 7.60 -2.58 16.52
N SER A 109 7.79 -3.54 15.61
CA SER A 109 9.03 -3.68 14.84
C SER A 109 9.33 -2.48 13.91
N VAL A 110 8.31 -1.70 13.56
CA VAL A 110 8.42 -0.50 12.71
C VAL A 110 8.15 0.79 13.49
N GLY A 111 8.15 0.72 14.83
CA GLY A 111 8.23 1.90 15.71
C GLY A 111 6.99 2.21 16.54
N CYS A 112 5.92 1.39 16.52
CA CYS A 112 4.77 1.61 17.40
C CYS A 112 5.09 1.16 18.86
N PRO A 113 5.17 2.07 19.84
CA PRO A 113 5.53 1.70 21.21
C PRO A 113 4.31 1.25 22.04
N GLU A 114 3.11 1.36 21.48
CA GLU A 114 1.86 1.23 22.22
C GLU A 114 1.51 -0.23 22.54
N ILE A 115 0.96 -0.41 23.73
CA ILE A 115 0.48 -1.69 24.27
C ILE A 115 -1.01 -1.52 24.61
N PHE A 116 -1.83 -2.50 24.24
CA PHE A 116 -3.28 -2.41 24.40
C PHE A 116 -3.87 -3.67 25.03
N PRO A 117 -5.00 -3.55 25.76
CA PRO A 117 -5.81 -4.70 26.13
C PRO A 117 -6.17 -5.53 24.88
N TYR A 118 -6.22 -6.85 25.03
CA TYR A 118 -6.38 -7.82 23.95
C TYR A 118 -7.42 -7.43 22.89
N TYR A 119 -8.66 -7.12 23.30
CA TYR A 119 -9.75 -6.76 22.39
C TYR A 119 -9.60 -5.37 21.75
N SER A 120 -8.89 -4.45 22.41
CA SER A 120 -8.66 -3.09 21.90
C SER A 120 -7.52 -3.01 20.89
N LYS A 121 -6.58 -3.97 20.92
CA LYS A 121 -5.42 -4.01 20.03
C LYS A 121 -5.81 -4.00 18.54
N LEU A 122 -6.75 -4.83 18.09
CA LEU A 122 -7.15 -4.89 16.68
C LEU A 122 -7.73 -3.56 16.19
N LYS A 123 -8.50 -2.87 17.05
CA LYS A 123 -9.03 -1.55 16.73
C LYS A 123 -7.90 -0.56 16.49
N HIS A 124 -6.91 -0.51 17.36
CA HIS A 124 -5.71 0.31 17.16
C HIS A 124 -4.97 -0.06 15.86
N GLU A 125 -4.68 -1.34 15.64
CA GLU A 125 -3.89 -1.79 14.48
C GLU A 125 -4.53 -1.40 13.14
N SER A 126 -5.86 -1.30 13.07
CA SER A 126 -6.56 -0.83 11.87
C SER A 126 -6.27 0.64 11.51
N ILE A 127 -5.93 1.45 12.50
CA ILE A 127 -5.70 2.91 12.39
C ILE A 127 -4.30 3.34 12.86
N CYS A 128 -3.39 2.40 13.09
CA CYS A 128 -2.05 2.71 13.58
C CYS A 128 -1.26 3.51 12.53
N ASN A 129 -0.63 4.61 12.95
CA ASN A 129 0.21 5.44 12.06
C ASN A 129 1.47 4.70 11.58
N PHE A 130 1.94 3.71 12.34
CA PHE A 130 3.08 2.86 11.95
C PHE A 130 2.66 1.68 11.06
N ARG A 131 1.36 1.54 10.76
CA ARG A 131 0.89 0.55 9.79
C ARG A 131 1.56 0.83 8.44
N PRO A 132 2.14 -0.17 7.77
CA PRO A 132 2.62 0.01 6.40
C PRO A 132 1.49 0.34 5.40
N TYR A 133 1.85 0.87 4.25
CA TYR A 133 0.92 1.23 3.17
C TYR A 133 0.84 0.11 2.14
N ASN A 134 -0.36 -0.13 1.62
CA ASN A 134 -0.56 -1.06 0.51
C ASN A 134 -0.25 -0.36 -0.82
N CYS A 135 0.12 -1.14 -1.83
CA CYS A 135 0.26 -0.63 -3.20
C CYS A 135 -0.99 0.12 -3.67
N LEU A 136 -0.78 1.27 -4.33
CA LEU A 136 -1.85 2.15 -4.81
C LEU A 136 -2.30 1.83 -6.23
N TYR A 137 -1.62 0.91 -6.90
CA TYR A 137 -1.90 0.55 -8.28
C TYR A 137 -3.22 -0.25 -8.39
N ALA A 138 -4.21 0.32 -9.06
CA ALA A 138 -5.55 -0.28 -9.16
C ALA A 138 -5.68 -1.36 -10.25
N GLY A 139 -4.71 -1.46 -11.17
CA GLY A 139 -4.78 -2.33 -12.35
C GLY A 139 -4.34 -3.79 -12.14
N SER A 140 -3.95 -4.17 -10.92
CA SER A 140 -3.52 -5.53 -10.59
C SER A 140 -3.78 -5.83 -9.12
N ASP A 141 -3.96 -7.11 -8.77
CA ASP A 141 -4.01 -7.58 -7.38
C ASP A 141 -2.62 -7.56 -6.72
N CYS A 142 -1.98 -6.38 -6.71
CA CYS A 142 -0.66 -6.19 -6.13
C CYS A 142 -0.76 -6.21 -4.60
N SER A 143 -0.11 -7.20 -3.98
CA SER A 143 -0.09 -7.39 -2.54
C SER A 143 1.14 -6.77 -1.86
N VAL A 144 1.89 -5.91 -2.54
CA VAL A 144 3.06 -5.25 -1.96
C VAL A 144 2.62 -4.27 -0.86
N VAL A 145 3.35 -4.31 0.24
CA VAL A 145 3.12 -3.52 1.44
C VAL A 145 4.46 -2.98 1.93
N GLY A 146 4.53 -1.70 2.30
CA GLY A 146 5.77 -1.09 2.76
C GLY A 146 5.60 0.34 3.26
N ASP A 147 6.71 0.98 3.63
CA ASP A 147 6.74 2.42 3.87
C ASP A 147 6.61 3.22 2.56
N ILE A 148 6.54 4.56 2.66
CA ILE A 148 6.36 5.43 1.49
C ILE A 148 7.53 5.31 0.50
N SER A 149 8.77 5.21 0.98
CA SER A 149 9.96 5.14 0.12
C SER A 149 9.99 3.82 -0.65
N GLN A 150 9.71 2.72 0.03
CA GLN A 150 9.56 1.38 -0.58
C GLN A 150 8.44 1.37 -1.60
N LEU A 151 7.30 1.98 -1.26
CA LEU A 151 6.13 2.04 -2.14
C LEU A 151 6.39 2.87 -3.40
N VAL A 152 7.06 4.03 -3.28
CA VAL A 152 7.44 4.84 -4.45
C VAL A 152 8.40 4.10 -5.36
N ALA A 153 9.40 3.40 -4.79
CA ALA A 153 10.31 2.57 -5.58
C ALA A 153 9.55 1.46 -6.33
N HIS A 154 8.71 0.71 -5.61
CA HIS A 154 7.85 -0.33 -6.19
C HIS A 154 6.95 0.20 -7.32
N LEU A 155 6.27 1.33 -7.12
CA LEU A 155 5.40 1.92 -8.14
C LEU A 155 6.18 2.31 -9.41
N ARG A 156 7.40 2.84 -9.26
CA ARG A 156 8.28 3.19 -10.39
C ARG A 156 8.82 1.96 -11.10
N ASP A 157 9.34 1.01 -10.34
CA ASP A 157 10.18 -0.06 -10.88
C ASP A 157 9.33 -1.24 -11.39
N ASP A 158 8.26 -1.60 -10.67
CA ASP A 158 7.41 -2.75 -11.01
C ASP A 158 6.16 -2.34 -11.81
N HIS A 159 5.53 -1.22 -11.44
CA HIS A 159 4.32 -0.73 -12.11
C HIS A 159 4.56 0.35 -13.17
N ARG A 160 5.81 0.82 -13.33
CA ARG A 160 6.19 1.86 -14.30
C ARG A 160 5.31 3.11 -14.21
N VAL A 161 4.92 3.46 -12.98
CA VAL A 161 4.11 4.65 -12.70
C VAL A 161 4.92 5.90 -13.03
N ASP A 162 4.27 6.86 -13.70
CA ASP A 162 4.90 8.13 -14.05
C ASP A 162 5.23 8.93 -12.79
N MET A 163 6.50 9.33 -12.68
CA MET A 163 7.05 10.09 -11.56
C MET A 163 7.43 11.49 -12.02
N HIS A 164 6.88 12.51 -11.38
CA HIS A 164 7.17 13.91 -11.68
C HIS A 164 7.71 14.62 -10.44
N SER A 165 8.54 15.63 -10.67
CA SER A 165 9.00 16.55 -9.61
C SER A 165 8.38 17.92 -9.82
N GLY A 166 7.97 18.55 -8.73
CA GLY A 166 7.38 19.89 -8.74
C GLY A 166 5.94 19.93 -8.25
N CYS A 167 5.50 21.15 -7.94
CA CYS A 167 4.22 21.41 -7.29
C CYS A 167 3.16 21.96 -8.24
N THR A 168 3.46 21.99 -9.54
CA THR A 168 2.49 22.32 -10.60
C THR A 168 2.62 21.28 -11.70
N PHE A 169 1.50 20.90 -12.29
CA PHE A 169 1.48 19.87 -13.33
C PHE A 169 0.39 20.12 -14.35
N ASN A 170 0.60 19.55 -15.53
CA ASN A 170 -0.36 19.55 -16.63
C ASN A 170 -0.43 18.15 -17.21
N HIS A 171 -1.42 17.37 -16.78
CA HIS A 171 -1.57 16.00 -17.22
C HIS A 171 -2.64 15.93 -18.31
N ARG A 172 -2.31 15.28 -19.44
CA ARG A 172 -3.23 15.13 -20.57
C ARG A 172 -3.70 13.70 -20.63
N TYR A 173 -5.01 13.55 -20.67
CA TYR A 173 -5.62 12.25 -20.86
C TYR A 173 -6.34 12.15 -22.19
N VAL A 174 -6.07 11.06 -22.89
CA VAL A 174 -6.55 10.84 -24.26
C VAL A 174 -7.24 9.49 -24.35
N LYS A 175 -8.46 9.47 -24.91
CA LYS A 175 -9.19 8.23 -25.20
C LYS A 175 -9.97 8.35 -26.50
N SER A 176 -9.70 7.42 -27.42
CA SER A 176 -10.32 7.35 -28.74
C SER A 176 -11.83 7.17 -28.68
N ASN A 177 -12.34 6.33 -27.77
CA ASN A 177 -13.77 6.13 -27.55
C ASN A 177 -14.16 6.50 -26.10
N PRO A 178 -14.80 7.67 -25.88
CA PRO A 178 -15.26 8.12 -24.57
C PRO A 178 -16.36 7.26 -23.93
N MET A 179 -17.04 6.42 -24.72
CA MET A 179 -18.12 5.55 -24.24
C MET A 179 -17.59 4.26 -23.59
N GLU A 180 -16.40 3.80 -23.97
CA GLU A 180 -15.75 2.59 -23.41
C GLU A 180 -15.07 2.81 -22.05
N VAL A 181 -15.35 3.93 -21.39
CA VAL A 181 -14.57 4.37 -20.21
C VAL A 181 -15.30 4.07 -18.91
N GLU A 182 -16.44 3.38 -18.91
CA GLU A 182 -17.16 3.04 -17.67
C GLU A 182 -16.25 2.27 -16.70
N ASN A 183 -16.04 2.84 -15.50
CA ASN A 183 -15.18 2.29 -14.45
C ASN A 183 -13.69 2.19 -14.81
N ALA A 184 -13.22 2.93 -15.83
CA ALA A 184 -11.80 2.97 -16.15
C ALA A 184 -11.05 3.81 -15.11
N THR A 185 -10.15 3.17 -14.37
CA THR A 185 -9.12 3.87 -13.59
C THR A 185 -7.93 4.12 -14.49
N TRP A 186 -7.56 5.38 -14.69
CA TRP A 186 -6.38 5.73 -15.46
C TRP A 186 -5.13 5.65 -14.60
N MET A 187 -3.98 5.43 -15.28
CA MET A 187 -2.73 5.14 -14.60
C MET A 187 -2.42 6.22 -13.56
N LEU A 188 -2.02 5.76 -12.38
CA LEU A 188 -1.54 6.60 -11.29
C LEU A 188 -0.41 7.50 -11.80
N THR A 189 -0.39 8.76 -11.38
CA THR A 189 0.78 9.64 -11.55
C THR A 189 1.22 10.13 -10.18
N VAL A 190 2.52 10.05 -9.89
CA VAL A 190 3.09 10.45 -8.60
C VAL A 190 3.91 11.72 -8.77
N PHE A 191 3.75 12.65 -7.85
CA PHE A 191 4.42 13.94 -7.80
C PHE A 191 5.25 14.04 -6.52
N HIS A 192 6.53 14.37 -6.66
CA HIS A 192 7.42 14.70 -5.56
C HIS A 192 7.50 16.24 -5.42
N CYS A 193 6.99 16.75 -4.30
CA CYS A 193 6.89 18.18 -4.01
C CYS A 193 7.06 18.39 -2.50
N PHE A 194 7.82 19.42 -2.09
CA PHE A 194 8.10 19.71 -0.69
C PHE A 194 8.73 18.56 0.14
N GLY A 195 9.46 17.66 -0.51
CA GLY A 195 10.04 16.47 0.15
C GLY A 195 9.00 15.39 0.47
N GLN A 196 7.79 15.48 -0.09
CA GLN A 196 6.69 14.55 0.09
C GLN A 196 6.17 14.07 -1.27
N TYR A 197 5.43 12.96 -1.25
CA TYR A 197 4.84 12.38 -2.45
C TYR A 197 3.32 12.55 -2.46
N PHE A 198 2.77 12.86 -3.62
CA PHE A 198 1.35 13.01 -3.87
C PHE A 198 0.98 12.19 -5.08
N CYS A 199 -0.21 11.63 -5.13
CA CYS A 199 -0.64 10.80 -6.24
C CYS A 199 -1.97 11.29 -6.83
N LEU A 200 -1.93 11.66 -8.11
CA LEU A 200 -3.10 12.07 -8.87
C LEU A 200 -3.83 10.82 -9.34
N HIS A 201 -5.12 10.81 -9.03
CA HIS A 201 -6.04 9.80 -9.52
C HIS A 201 -6.94 10.45 -10.55
N PHE A 202 -7.21 9.71 -11.61
CA PHE A 202 -8.26 10.02 -12.55
C PHE A 202 -8.99 8.74 -12.90
N GLU A 203 -10.30 8.75 -12.72
CA GLU A 203 -11.15 7.62 -13.08
C GLU A 203 -12.45 8.10 -13.70
N ALA A 204 -13.12 7.23 -14.44
CA ALA A 204 -14.49 7.46 -14.86
C ALA A 204 -15.41 6.45 -14.19
N PHE A 205 -16.59 6.89 -13.78
CA PHE A 205 -17.60 6.06 -13.13
C PHE A 205 -19.00 6.62 -13.39
N GLN A 206 -20.01 5.92 -12.89
CA GLN A 206 -21.39 6.35 -13.01
C GLN A 206 -21.87 7.06 -11.74
N LEU A 207 -22.26 8.33 -11.88
CA LEU A 207 -22.94 9.08 -10.84
C LEU A 207 -24.45 8.99 -11.06
N GLY A 208 -25.10 8.04 -10.37
CA GLY A 208 -26.49 7.68 -10.64
C GLY A 208 -26.66 7.08 -12.04
N MET A 209 -27.28 7.82 -12.95
CA MET A 209 -27.42 7.44 -14.37
C MET A 209 -26.56 8.31 -15.30
N ALA A 210 -25.69 9.15 -14.77
CA ALA A 210 -24.82 10.03 -15.54
C ALA A 210 -23.36 9.57 -15.52
N PRO A 211 -22.71 9.41 -16.69
CA PRO A 211 -21.28 9.12 -16.73
C PRO A 211 -20.47 10.36 -16.42
N VAL A 212 -19.53 10.21 -15.49
CA VAL A 212 -18.64 11.27 -15.03
C VAL A 212 -17.19 10.82 -15.05
N TYR A 213 -16.29 11.79 -15.15
CA TYR A 213 -14.89 11.65 -14.81
C TYR A 213 -14.65 12.32 -13.46
N MET A 214 -13.69 11.81 -12.70
CA MET A 214 -13.28 12.42 -11.46
C MET A 214 -11.76 12.44 -11.35
N ALA A 215 -11.23 13.58 -10.96
CA ALA A 215 -9.82 13.77 -10.66
C ALA A 215 -9.65 14.22 -9.20
N PHE A 216 -8.71 13.64 -8.49
CA PHE A 216 -8.37 14.04 -7.12
C PHE A 216 -6.92 13.71 -6.79
N LEU A 217 -6.36 14.45 -5.85
CA LEU A 217 -5.00 14.26 -5.37
C LEU A 217 -5.03 13.62 -3.98
N ARG A 218 -4.19 12.61 -3.75
CA ARG A 218 -3.96 12.02 -2.43
C ARG A 218 -2.53 12.26 -1.96
N PHE A 219 -2.35 12.46 -0.66
CA PHE A 219 -1.05 12.58 0.00
C PHE A 219 -0.54 11.19 0.37
N MET A 220 0.69 10.86 -0.04
CA MET A 220 1.34 9.59 0.29
C MET A 220 1.94 9.64 1.71
N GLY A 221 1.06 9.51 2.70
CA GLY A 221 1.40 9.52 4.12
C GLY A 221 0.12 9.56 4.96
N ASP A 222 0.20 10.00 6.21
CA ASP A 222 -0.93 10.04 7.14
C ASP A 222 -1.77 11.33 7.02
N GLU A 223 -3.01 11.26 7.52
CA GLU A 223 -4.00 12.34 7.43
C GLU A 223 -3.57 13.64 8.13
N ARG A 224 -2.83 13.52 9.23
CA ARG A 224 -2.33 14.69 9.98
C ARG A 224 -1.36 15.52 9.14
N ASP A 225 -0.46 14.86 8.42
CA ASP A 225 0.54 15.54 7.59
C ASP A 225 -0.08 16.07 6.30
N ALA A 226 -1.06 15.34 5.75
CA ALA A 226 -1.82 15.74 4.57
C ALA A 226 -2.48 17.13 4.73
N ARG A 227 -2.96 17.45 5.94
CA ARG A 227 -3.57 18.76 6.28
C ARG A 227 -2.61 19.95 6.20
N SER A 228 -1.30 19.71 6.12
CA SER A 228 -0.32 20.78 5.92
C SER A 228 -0.26 21.26 4.46
N TYR A 229 -1.02 20.63 3.58
CA TYR A 229 -1.03 20.89 2.15
C TYR A 229 -2.44 21.16 1.64
N SER A 230 -2.50 21.91 0.56
CA SER A 230 -3.70 22.08 -0.25
C SER A 230 -3.33 21.95 -1.72
N TYR A 231 -4.35 21.66 -2.52
CA TYR A 231 -4.20 21.53 -3.96
C TYR A 231 -5.40 22.11 -4.70
N SER A 232 -5.16 22.43 -5.97
CA SER A 232 -6.21 22.76 -6.92
C SER A 232 -6.07 21.90 -8.17
N LEU A 233 -7.22 21.57 -8.76
CA LEU A 233 -7.34 20.94 -10.06
C LEU A 233 -8.23 21.80 -10.95
N GLU A 234 -7.76 22.08 -12.15
CA GLU A 234 -8.47 22.87 -13.15
C GLU A 234 -8.60 22.09 -14.47
N VAL A 235 -9.80 22.11 -15.03
CA VAL A 235 -10.08 21.75 -16.42
C VAL A 235 -10.80 22.91 -17.12
N GLY A 236 -10.52 23.14 -18.39
CA GLY A 236 -11.15 24.24 -19.10
C GLY A 236 -10.90 24.22 -20.60
N GLY A 237 -11.67 25.05 -21.31
CA GLY A 237 -11.64 25.21 -22.75
C GLY A 237 -12.72 26.19 -23.21
N SER A 238 -12.49 26.86 -24.34
CA SER A 238 -13.47 27.75 -24.98
C SER A 238 -14.09 28.81 -24.04
N GLY A 239 -13.24 29.45 -23.21
CA GLY A 239 -13.64 30.51 -22.29
C GLY A 239 -14.36 30.04 -21.02
N ARG A 240 -14.46 28.73 -20.76
CA ARG A 240 -15.04 28.16 -19.54
C ARG A 240 -14.03 27.29 -18.82
N LYS A 241 -14.11 27.24 -17.49
CA LYS A 241 -13.30 26.34 -16.66
C LYS A 241 -14.06 25.86 -15.42
N LEU A 242 -13.65 24.71 -14.91
CA LEU A 242 -14.03 24.16 -13.61
C LEU A 242 -12.77 24.04 -12.76
N ILE A 243 -12.87 24.47 -11.51
CA ILE A 243 -11.80 24.37 -10.52
C ILE A 243 -12.36 23.67 -9.29
N TYR A 244 -11.59 22.73 -8.75
CA TYR A 244 -11.78 22.16 -7.43
C TYR A 244 -10.54 22.48 -6.60
N GLU A 245 -10.73 22.91 -5.36
CA GLU A 245 -9.66 23.15 -4.40
C GLU A 245 -9.99 22.46 -3.08
N GLY A 246 -8.96 21.92 -2.41
CA GLY A 246 -9.13 21.26 -1.13
C GLY A 246 -7.82 20.73 -0.57
N SER A 247 -7.89 20.06 0.58
CA SER A 247 -6.75 19.33 1.15
C SER A 247 -6.66 17.93 0.55
N PRO A 248 -5.46 17.43 0.21
CA PRO A 248 -5.32 16.08 -0.31
C PRO A 248 -5.65 15.07 0.78
N ARG A 249 -6.42 14.04 0.44
CA ARG A 249 -6.69 12.92 1.38
C ARG A 249 -5.45 12.07 1.57
N SER A 250 -5.25 11.52 2.76
CA SER A 250 -4.23 10.49 2.96
C SER A 250 -4.49 9.23 2.11
N ILE A 251 -3.44 8.56 1.64
CA ILE A 251 -3.53 7.24 1.00
C ILE A 251 -3.97 6.12 1.96
N ARG A 252 -4.14 6.41 3.26
CA ARG A 252 -4.87 5.54 4.20
C ARG A 252 -6.32 5.34 3.76
N ASP A 253 -6.91 6.35 3.12
CA ASP A 253 -8.20 6.25 2.46
C ASP A 253 -8.01 5.65 1.06
N SER A 254 -8.79 4.63 0.73
CA SER A 254 -8.78 4.04 -0.61
C SER A 254 -9.30 5.02 -1.66
N HIS A 255 -8.89 4.86 -2.92
CA HIS A 255 -9.43 5.67 -4.03
C HIS A 255 -10.96 5.56 -4.11
N LYS A 256 -11.52 4.36 -3.86
CA LYS A 256 -12.97 4.13 -3.79
C LYS A 256 -13.64 4.97 -2.70
N LYS A 257 -13.05 5.06 -1.50
CA LYS A 257 -13.60 5.89 -0.42
C LYS A 257 -13.67 7.36 -0.81
N VAL A 258 -12.64 7.88 -1.47
CA VAL A 258 -12.62 9.27 -1.97
C VAL A 258 -13.70 9.46 -3.04
N ARG A 259 -13.75 8.57 -4.03
CA ARG A 259 -14.75 8.58 -5.10
C ARG A 259 -16.18 8.54 -4.58
N ASP A 260 -16.48 7.58 -3.70
CA ASP A 260 -17.83 7.36 -3.18
C ASP A 260 -18.30 8.53 -2.28
N SER A 261 -17.35 9.29 -1.72
CA SER A 261 -17.63 10.55 -1.01
C SER A 261 -17.72 11.78 -1.93
N HIS A 262 -17.47 11.63 -3.23
CA HIS A 262 -17.46 12.70 -4.24
C HIS A 262 -16.47 13.84 -3.92
N ASP A 263 -15.39 13.52 -3.21
CA ASP A 263 -14.42 14.49 -2.71
C ASP A 263 -13.28 14.73 -3.72
N GLY A 264 -13.60 15.45 -4.79
CA GLY A 264 -12.69 15.74 -5.89
C GLY A 264 -13.36 16.46 -7.06
N LEU A 265 -12.58 16.75 -8.10
CA LEU A 265 -13.07 17.42 -9.31
C LEU A 265 -13.91 16.46 -10.15
N ILE A 266 -15.23 16.55 -10.04
CA ILE A 266 -16.18 15.78 -10.87
C ILE A 266 -16.50 16.54 -12.16
N ILE A 267 -16.40 15.86 -13.29
CA ILE A 267 -16.58 16.41 -14.63
C ILE A 267 -17.54 15.52 -15.39
N TYR A 268 -18.77 15.99 -15.62
CA TYR A 268 -19.73 15.30 -16.47
C TYR A 268 -19.15 15.10 -17.87
N ARG A 269 -19.42 13.93 -18.48
CA ARG A 269 -18.88 13.56 -19.80
C ARG A 269 -19.10 14.65 -20.86
N ASN A 270 -20.26 15.28 -20.87
CA ASN A 270 -20.57 16.38 -21.80
C ASN A 270 -19.65 17.60 -21.64
N MET A 271 -19.29 17.96 -20.41
CA MET A 271 -18.33 19.04 -20.13
C MET A 271 -16.90 18.61 -20.46
N ALA A 272 -16.51 17.37 -20.16
CA ALA A 272 -15.20 16.85 -20.52
C ALA A 272 -14.97 16.85 -22.04
N LEU A 273 -15.97 16.46 -22.83
CA LEU A 273 -15.92 16.51 -24.29
C LEU A 273 -15.92 17.95 -24.83
N PHE A 274 -16.64 18.87 -24.18
CA PHE A 274 -16.59 20.29 -24.52
C PHE A 274 -15.17 20.86 -24.29
N PHE A 275 -14.54 20.55 -23.15
CA PHE A 275 -13.16 20.99 -22.84
C PHE A 275 -12.09 20.30 -23.70
N SER A 276 -12.39 19.12 -24.27
CA SER A 276 -11.48 18.43 -25.19
C SER A 276 -11.34 19.12 -26.55
N GLY A 277 -12.28 20.00 -26.90
CA GLY A 277 -12.37 20.61 -28.23
C GLY A 277 -12.69 19.60 -29.34
N GLY A 278 -12.76 20.07 -30.58
CA GLY A 278 -13.00 19.22 -31.75
C GLY A 278 -14.47 18.76 -31.92
N ASP A 279 -14.67 17.62 -32.58
CA ASP A 279 -15.98 17.08 -32.96
C ASP A 279 -16.66 16.23 -31.88
N ARG A 280 -16.13 16.25 -30.64
CA ARG A 280 -16.64 15.53 -29.45
C ARG A 280 -16.65 14.00 -29.58
N LYS A 281 -15.89 13.44 -30.53
CA LYS A 281 -15.76 11.98 -30.69
C LYS A 281 -14.63 11.36 -29.88
N GLU A 282 -13.66 12.17 -29.45
CA GLU A 282 -12.49 11.76 -28.68
C GLU A 282 -12.39 12.58 -27.39
N LEU A 283 -11.92 11.96 -26.32
CA LEU A 283 -11.59 12.65 -25.08
C LEU A 283 -10.12 13.11 -25.14
N LYS A 284 -9.88 14.42 -24.99
CA LYS A 284 -8.56 15.06 -24.91
C LYS A 284 -8.54 16.02 -23.72
N LEU A 285 -8.80 15.49 -22.54
CA LEU A 285 -8.96 16.31 -21.35
C LEU A 285 -7.59 16.64 -20.76
N ARG A 286 -7.37 17.92 -20.46
CA ARG A 286 -6.16 18.41 -19.80
C ARG A 286 -6.51 18.83 -18.38
N VAL A 287 -5.94 18.14 -17.39
CA VAL A 287 -6.06 18.49 -15.98
C VAL A 287 -4.80 19.22 -15.57
N THR A 288 -4.94 20.48 -15.19
CA THR A 288 -3.85 21.27 -14.61
C THR A 288 -4.01 21.24 -13.10
N GLY A 289 -2.93 21.14 -12.35
CA GLY A 289 -3.00 21.22 -10.90
C GLY A 289 -1.83 21.92 -10.27
N ARG A 290 -2.05 22.35 -9.04
CA ARG A 290 -1.05 22.98 -8.17
C ARG A 290 -1.18 22.42 -6.76
N ILE A 291 -0.04 22.27 -6.07
CA ILE A 291 0.08 21.89 -4.67
C ILE A 291 0.78 23.03 -3.94
N TRP A 292 0.34 23.38 -2.74
CA TRP A 292 1.01 24.35 -1.87
C TRP A 292 0.93 23.90 -0.41
N LYS A 293 1.81 24.46 0.43
CA LYS A 293 1.72 24.31 1.88
C LYS A 293 0.73 25.34 2.43
N GLU A 294 -0.11 24.91 3.35
CA GLU A 294 -0.89 25.84 4.16
C GLU A 294 0.04 26.53 5.15
N GLN A 295 -0.13 27.85 5.31
CA GLN A 295 0.57 28.56 6.38
C GLN A 295 -0.05 28.13 7.70
N GLN A 296 0.74 27.53 8.60
CA GLN A 296 0.30 27.32 9.97
C GLN A 296 0.14 28.71 10.60
N ASN A 297 -1.09 29.23 10.62
CA ASN A 297 -1.41 30.43 11.38
C ASN A 297 -1.22 30.07 12.87
N PRO A 298 -0.28 30.69 13.61
CA PRO A 298 -0.06 30.38 15.02
C PRO A 298 -1.22 30.83 15.92
N GLU A 299 -2.21 31.53 15.37
CA GLU A 299 -3.32 32.09 16.13
C GLU A 299 -4.65 31.50 15.66
N GLY A 300 -5.23 30.66 16.51
CA GLY A 300 -6.68 30.47 16.54
C GLY A 300 -7.35 31.77 16.96
N GLY A 301 -7.42 32.73 16.04
CA GLY A 301 -8.09 34.01 16.22
C GLY A 301 -9.50 33.95 15.63
N VAL A 302 -10.47 34.02 16.53
CA VAL A 302 -11.91 34.28 16.30
C VAL A 302 -12.19 34.99 14.97
N CYS A 303 -13.02 34.38 14.12
CA CYS A 303 -13.64 35.08 12.99
C CYS A 303 -14.51 36.22 13.55
N ILE A 304 -13.98 37.44 13.57
CA ILE A 304 -14.80 38.65 13.66
C ILE A 304 -15.39 38.85 12.25
N PRO A 305 -16.72 38.88 12.09
CA PRO A 305 -17.31 39.27 10.82
C PRO A 305 -17.05 40.77 10.65
N ASN A 306 -16.13 41.13 9.75
CA ASN A 306 -16.02 42.51 9.30
C ASN A 306 -17.27 42.84 8.48
N LEU A 307 -18.17 43.55 9.15
CA LEU A 307 -19.19 44.41 8.56
C LEU A 307 -18.52 45.58 7.80
N CYS A 308 -19.21 45.96 6.71
CA CYS A 308 -19.22 47.27 6.05
C CYS A 308 -18.01 47.60 5.15
N SER A 309 -18.16 48.21 3.97
CA SER A 309 -19.20 49.12 3.44
C SER A 309 -19.39 48.95 1.94
#